data_AF-A0A1F5HTS6-F1
#
_entry.id   AF-A0A1F5HTS6-F1
#
_cell.length_a   1.000
_cell.length_b   1.000
_cell.length_c   1.000
_cell.angle_alpha   90.00
_cell.angle_beta   90.00
_cell.angle_gamma   90.00
#
_symmetry.space_group_name_H-M   'P 1'
#
loop_
_entity.id
_entity.type
_entity.pdbx_description
1 polymer ?
#
loop_
_entity_poly.entity_id
_entity_poly.type
_entity_poly.pdbx_seq_one_letter_code
_entity_poly.pdbx_strand_id
1 'polypeptide(L)'
;MDLMISTTAAIIALLISASATYNAYRLRGGKLAWSEVLIAFSMISFTVSLVLNLFLSDPKLFNNVKVTDFFFILGFVFLFAASLRLRFSLK
;
A
#
# COMPACT_ATOMS: atom_id res chain seq x y z
N MET A 1 -12.30 -10.88 16.92
CA MET A 1 -11.27 -9.84 17.18
C MET A 1 -10.49 -9.54 15.91
N ASP A 2 -10.05 -10.56 15.18
CA ASP A 2 -9.28 -10.42 13.92
C ASP A 2 -10.00 -9.62 12.83
N LEU A 3 -11.33 -9.78 12.70
CA LEU A 3 -12.12 -9.01 11.74
C LEU A 3 -12.10 -7.50 12.02
N MET A 4 -12.25 -7.09 13.29
CA MET A 4 -12.22 -5.67 13.66
C MET A 4 -10.84 -5.04 13.42
N ILE A 5 -9.76 -5.80 13.68
CA ILE A 5 -8.39 -5.35 13.44
C ILE A 5 -8.14 -5.17 11.94
N SER A 6 -8.54 -6.15 11.11
CA SER A 6 -8.39 -6.07 9.65
C SER A 6 -9.19 -4.91 9.06
N THR A 7 -10.44 -4.73 9.46
CA THR A 7 -11.28 -3.61 8.99
C THR A 7 -10.71 -2.25 9.40
N THR A 8 -10.20 -2.12 10.63
CA THR A 8 -9.59 -0.87 11.11
C THR A 8 -8.31 -0.55 10.33
N ALA A 9 -7.46 -1.55 10.10
CA ALA A 9 -6.24 -1.38 9.32
C ALA A 9 -6.53 -1.01 7.86
N ALA A 10 -7.57 -1.60 7.26
CA ALA A 10 -8.04 -1.23 5.92
C ALA A 10 -8.53 0.22 5.85
N ILE A 11 -9.32 0.67 6.82
CA ILE A 11 -9.78 2.08 6.90
C ILE A 11 -8.60 3.04 7.01
N ILE A 12 -7.64 2.75 7.89
CA ILE A 12 -6.42 3.56 8.05
C ILE A 12 -5.62 3.60 6.74
N ALA A 13 -5.48 2.47 6.06
CA ALA A 13 -4.76 2.39 4.80
C ALA A 13 -5.46 3.18 3.67
N LEU A 14 -6.79 3.18 3.62
CA LEU A 14 -7.56 4.01 2.70
C LEU A 14 -7.40 5.52 3.00
N LEU A 15 -7.42 5.91 4.28
CA LEU A 15 -7.19 7.31 4.68
C LEU A 15 -5.79 7.79 4.29
N ILE A 16 -4.76 6.95 4.50
CA ILE A 16 -3.39 7.27 4.11
C ILE A 16 -3.29 7.37 2.58
N SER A 17 -3.95 6.47 1.84
CA SER A 17 -3.99 6.51 0.36
C SER A 17 -4.65 7.79 -0.16
N ALA A 18 -5.77 8.20 0.44
CA ALA A 18 -6.46 9.44 0.08
C ALA A 18 -5.59 10.67 0.36
N SER A 19 -4.93 10.71 1.53
CA SER A 19 -3.99 11.77 1.91
C SER A 19 -2.81 11.86 0.94
N ALA A 20 -2.17 10.73 0.64
CA ALA A 20 -1.06 10.66 -0.30
C ALA A 20 -1.48 11.11 -1.71
N THR A 21 -2.65 10.68 -2.17
CA THR A 21 -3.20 11.11 -3.48
C THR A 21 -3.45 12.62 -3.53
N TYR A 22 -4.02 13.18 -2.46
CA TYR A 22 -4.23 14.63 -2.36
C TYR A 22 -2.90 15.40 -2.34
N ASN A 23 -1.89 14.91 -1.61
CA ASN A 23 -0.56 15.50 -1.59
C ASN A 23 0.11 15.43 -2.96
N ALA A 24 0.02 14.29 -3.66
CA ALA A 24 0.53 14.14 -5.02
C ALA A 24 -0.09 15.16 -5.98
N TYR A 25 -1.41 15.36 -5.89
CA TYR A 25 -2.13 16.35 -6.68
C TYR A 25 -1.68 17.79 -6.35
N ARG A 26 -1.58 18.13 -5.06
CA ARG A 26 -1.12 19.44 -4.60
C ARG A 26 0.32 19.74 -5.05
N LEU A 27 1.17 18.72 -5.09
CA LEU A 27 2.56 18.81 -5.56
C LEU A 27 2.68 18.97 -7.09
N ARG A 28 1.56 18.99 -7.83
CA ARG A 28 1.47 19.26 -9.29
C ARG A 28 2.48 18.46 -10.13
N GLY A 29 2.69 17.19 -9.80
CA GLY A 29 3.64 16.34 -10.55
C GLY A 29 5.12 16.67 -10.31
N GLY A 30 5.45 17.48 -9.29
CA GLY A 30 6.82 17.70 -8.85
C GLY A 30 7.52 16.40 -8.43
N LYS A 31 8.85 16.43 -8.24
CA LYS A 31 9.65 15.24 -7.93
C LYS A 31 9.10 14.41 -6.74
N LEU A 32 8.51 15.10 -5.76
CA LEU A 32 7.89 14.51 -4.56
C LEU A 32 6.52 13.86 -4.81
N ALA A 33 5.77 14.28 -5.84
CA ALA A 33 4.44 13.75 -6.14
C ALA A 33 4.49 12.25 -6.47
N TRP A 34 5.56 11.80 -7.12
CA TRP A 34 5.76 10.39 -7.42
C TRP A 34 6.01 9.52 -6.18
N SER A 35 6.64 10.07 -5.14
CA SER A 35 6.82 9.36 -3.87
C SER A 35 5.48 9.16 -3.17
N GLU A 36 4.61 10.17 -3.20
CA GLU A 36 3.25 10.07 -2.66
C GLU A 36 2.40 9.03 -3.42
N VAL A 37 2.52 8.97 -4.75
CA VAL A 37 1.84 7.93 -5.55
C VAL A 37 2.32 6.53 -5.17
N LEU A 38 3.62 6.34 -4.96
CA LEU A 38 4.18 5.04 -4.52
C LEU A 38 3.70 4.67 -3.09
N ILE A 39 3.56 5.65 -2.20
CA ILE A 39 2.96 5.44 -0.87
C ILE A 39 1.50 5.00 -1.01
N ALA A 40 0.72 5.65 -1.87
CA ALA A 40 -0.67 5.24 -2.12
C ALA A 40 -0.76 3.80 -2.65
N PHE A 41 0.08 3.41 -3.61
CA PHE A 41 0.13 2.02 -4.09
C PHE A 41 0.53 1.01 -3.01
N SER A 42 1.48 1.38 -2.14
CA SER A 42 1.87 0.56 -0.99
C SER A 42 0.67 0.29 -0.07
N MET A 43 -0.06 1.34 0.30
CA MET A 43 -1.22 1.23 1.20
C MET A 43 -2.39 0.47 0.57
N ILE A 44 -2.63 0.63 -0.74
CA ILE A 44 -3.61 -0.18 -1.48
C ILE A 44 -3.20 -1.67 -1.42
N SER A 45 -1.93 -1.98 -1.67
CA SER A 45 -1.42 -3.35 -1.61
C SER A 45 -1.60 -3.98 -0.22
N PHE A 46 -1.30 -3.25 0.85
CA PHE A 46 -1.55 -3.70 2.22
C PHE A 46 -3.04 -3.90 2.51
N THR A 47 -3.90 -3.00 2.03
CA THR A 47 -5.36 -3.12 2.18
C THR A 47 -5.86 -4.39 1.51
N VAL A 48 -5.42 -4.66 0.29
CA VAL A 48 -5.79 -5.89 -0.43
C VAL A 48 -5.30 -7.11 0.34
N SER A 49 -4.05 -7.14 0.81
CA SER A 49 -3.53 -8.25 1.61
C SER A 49 -4.36 -8.54 2.88
N LEU A 50 -4.81 -7.49 3.58
CA LEU A 50 -5.60 -7.64 4.82
C LEU A 50 -7.04 -8.09 4.58
N VAL A 51 -7.63 -7.63 3.48
CA VAL A 51 -9.06 -7.75 3.23
C VAL A 51 -9.39 -8.92 2.30
N LEU A 52 -8.44 -9.39 1.49
CA LEU A 52 -8.66 -10.48 0.51
C LEU A 52 -9.22 -11.75 1.17
N ASN A 53 -8.69 -12.12 2.33
CA ASN A 53 -9.11 -13.30 3.09
C ASN A 53 -10.52 -13.20 3.68
N LEU A 54 -11.11 -11.99 3.69
CA LEU A 54 -12.50 -11.77 4.10
C LEU A 54 -13.49 -12.07 2.96
N PHE A 55 -13.07 -11.98 1.70
CA PHE A 55 -13.93 -12.15 0.53
C PHE A 55 -13.73 -13.48 -0.20
N LEU A 56 -12.49 -13.99 -0.22
CA LEU A 56 -12.12 -15.21 -0.93
C LEU A 56 -11.20 -16.06 -0.04
N SER A 57 -11.35 -17.38 -0.11
CA SER A 57 -10.36 -18.28 0.48
C SER A 57 -9.02 -18.10 -0.25
N ASP A 58 -8.01 -17.67 0.51
CA ASP A 58 -6.70 -17.21 0.02
C ASP A 58 -6.14 -18.10 -1.11
N PRO A 59 -6.19 -17.66 -2.37
CA PRO A 59 -5.68 -18.45 -3.47
C PRO A 59 -4.17 -18.62 -3.31
N LYS A 60 -3.66 -19.82 -3.63
CA LYS A 60 -2.21 -20.06 -3.66
C LYS A 60 -1.70 -19.73 -5.07
N LEU A 61 -0.69 -18.88 -5.16
CA LEU A 61 -0.07 -18.51 -6.45
C LEU A 61 0.89 -19.61 -6.94
N PHE A 62 1.88 -19.96 -6.12
CA PHE A 62 2.88 -20.99 -6.43
C PHE A 62 3.36 -21.67 -5.14
N ASN A 63 3.49 -23.00 -5.14
CA ASN A 63 4.16 -23.79 -4.09
C ASN A 63 4.00 -23.23 -2.66
N ASN A 64 2.75 -23.00 -2.25
CA ASN A 64 2.37 -22.55 -0.91
C ASN A 64 2.48 -21.04 -0.59
N VAL A 65 2.86 -20.18 -1.55
CA VAL A 65 2.79 -18.72 -1.39
C VAL A 65 1.35 -18.25 -1.56
N LYS A 66 0.81 -17.61 -0.52
CA LYS A 66 -0.54 -17.03 -0.53
C LYS A 66 -0.54 -15.71 -1.30
N VAL A 67 -1.66 -15.39 -1.93
CA VAL A 67 -1.85 -14.11 -2.61
C VAL A 67 -1.73 -12.95 -1.60
N THR A 68 -2.22 -13.14 -0.37
CA THR A 68 -2.05 -12.14 0.69
C THR A 68 -0.59 -11.84 1.02
N ASP A 69 0.27 -12.86 1.11
CA ASP A 69 1.71 -12.70 1.36
C ASP A 69 2.38 -11.95 0.21
N PHE A 70 1.97 -12.24 -1.04
CA PHE A 70 2.48 -11.54 -2.21
C PHE A 70 2.14 -10.04 -2.17
N PHE A 71 0.87 -9.68 -1.93
CA PHE A 71 0.46 -8.28 -1.82
C PHE A 71 1.11 -7.57 -0.62
N PHE A 72 1.37 -8.29 0.47
CA PHE A 72 2.07 -7.74 1.62
C PHE A 72 3.52 -7.36 1.25
N ILE A 73 4.27 -8.28 0.62
CA ILE A 73 5.64 -8.02 0.17
C ILE A 73 5.67 -6.89 -0.87
N LEU A 74 4.73 -6.91 -1.82
CA LEU A 74 4.62 -5.87 -2.85
C LEU A 74 4.38 -4.48 -2.23
N GLY A 75 3.57 -4.40 -1.17
CA GLY A 75 3.34 -3.18 -0.40
C GLY A 75 4.64 -2.61 0.17
N PHE A 76 5.50 -3.46 0.75
CA PHE A 76 6.82 -3.04 1.24
C PHE A 76 7.77 -2.59 0.13
N VAL A 77 7.75 -3.26 -1.03
CA VAL A 77 8.58 -2.86 -2.17
C VAL A 77 8.23 -1.45 -2.64
N PHE A 78 6.94 -1.13 -2.76
CA PHE A 78 6.50 0.22 -3.10
C PHE A 78 6.87 1.25 -2.03
N LEU A 79 6.72 0.90 -0.75
CA LEU A 79 7.09 1.80 0.36
C LEU A 79 8.60 2.09 0.37
N PHE A 80 9.41 1.07 0.12
CA PHE A 80 10.87 1.20 0.03
C PHE A 80 11.26 2.08 -1.17
N ALA A 81 10.65 1.84 -2.33
CA ALA A 81 10.87 2.66 -3.52
C ALA A 81 10.45 4.13 -3.29
N ALA A 82 9.32 4.36 -2.61
CA ALA A 82 8.87 5.69 -2.22
C ALA A 82 9.88 6.39 -1.31
N SER A 83 10.40 5.65 -0.31
CA SER A 83 11.38 6.15 0.65
C SER A 83 12.70 6.53 -0.01
N LEU A 84 13.20 5.69 -0.93
CA LEU A 84 14.39 6.02 -1.73
C LEU A 84 14.15 7.29 -2.56
N ARG A 85 13.00 7.38 -3.24
CA ARG A 85 12.67 8.52 -4.09
C ARG A 85 12.51 9.82 -3.31
N LEU A 86 11.91 9.77 -2.11
CA LEU A 86 11.88 10.87 -1.16
C LEU A 86 13.29 11.34 -0.81
N ARG A 87 14.18 10.42 -0.44
CA ARG A 87 15.58 10.76 -0.10
C ARG A 87 16.32 11.44 -1.25
N PHE A 88 16.12 10.99 -2.49
CA PHE A 88 16.76 11.60 -3.67
C PHE A 88 16.09 12.89 -4.14
N SER A 89 14.85 13.18 -3.72
CA SER A 89 14.13 14.40 -4.10
C SER A 89 14.28 15.52 -3.09
N LEU A 90 14.60 15.18 -1.83
CA LEU A 90 14.90 16.13 -0.75
C LEU A 90 16.38 16.56 -0.72
N LYS A 91 17.25 15.83 -1.43
CA LYS A 91 18.63 16.26 -1.74
C LYS A 91 18.65 17.02 -3.05
#